data_AF-A0A8J6S0A5-F1
#
_entry.id   AF-A0A8J6S0A5-F1
#
_cell.length_a   1.000
_cell.length_b   1.000
_cell.length_c   1.000
_cell.angle_alpha   90.00
_cell.angle_beta   90.00
_cell.angle_gamma   90.00
#
_symmetry.space_group_name_H-M   'P 1'
#
loop_
_entity.id
_entity.type
_entity.pdbx_description
1 polymer ?
#
loop_
_entity_poly.entity_id
_entity_poly.type
_entity_poly.pdbx_seq_one_letter_code
_entity_poly.pdbx_strand_id
1 'polypeptide(L)'
;MSDRDNEQYTGTADEHYNLISVLYHALEGASTYEIYVQDAEEAGDDELIEFFQQLQDEEYQRAERAKELLAKRIAAPQPVGR
;
A
#
# COMPACT_ATOMS: atom_id res chain seq x y z
N MET A 1 28.80 -14.28 28.79
CA MET A 1 28.57 -12.83 28.65
C MET A 1 28.60 -12.55 27.16
N SER A 2 27.49 -12.05 26.64
CA SER A 2 27.10 -12.13 25.23
C SER A 2 27.78 -11.10 24.35
N ASP A 3 28.56 -11.56 23.38
CA ASP A 3 28.94 -10.78 22.18
C ASP A 3 27.81 -10.88 21.14
N ARG A 4 26.69 -10.20 21.37
CA ARG A 4 25.58 -10.06 20.40
C ARG A 4 24.92 -8.68 20.45
N ASP A 5 25.73 -7.62 20.48
CA ASP A 5 25.23 -6.24 20.34
C ASP A 5 25.97 -5.52 19.21
N ASN A 6 26.02 -6.14 18.02
CA ASN A 6 26.43 -5.42 16.83
C ASN A 6 25.75 -5.92 15.56
N GLU A 7 24.44 -6.14 15.64
CA GLU A 7 23.59 -5.91 14.47
C GLU A 7 23.17 -4.45 14.54
N GLN A 8 24.08 -3.57 14.11
CA GLN A 8 23.73 -2.25 13.61
C GLN A 8 22.80 -2.47 12.42
N TYR A 9 21.51 -2.66 12.73
CA TYR A 9 20.44 -2.56 11.76
C TYR A 9 20.44 -1.09 11.33
N THR A 10 21.22 -0.78 10.31
CA THR A 10 21.11 0.48 9.55
C THR A 10 19.76 0.58 8.83
N GLY A 11 18.91 -0.45 8.95
CA GLY A 11 17.52 -0.45 8.56
C GLY A 11 16.67 0.39 9.51
N THR A 12 16.79 1.71 9.43
CA THR A 12 15.54 2.49 9.44
C THR A 12 14.87 2.19 8.10
N ALA A 13 14.21 1.03 8.00
CA ALA A 13 13.17 0.85 7.01
C ALA A 13 12.15 1.94 7.36
N ASP A 14 12.13 3.04 6.60
CA ASP A 14 11.24 4.14 6.88
C ASP A 14 9.81 3.64 6.68
N GLU A 15 9.17 3.25 7.78
CA GLU A 15 7.82 2.69 7.78
C GLU A 15 6.80 3.67 7.21
N HIS A 16 7.07 4.99 7.30
CA HIS A 16 6.24 6.00 6.67
C HIS A 16 6.44 5.96 5.16
N TYR A 17 7.69 5.97 4.69
CA TYR A 17 8.02 5.80 3.28
C TYR A 17 7.38 4.53 2.72
N ASN A 18 7.53 3.39 3.41
CA ASN A 18 6.97 2.12 2.97
C ASN A 18 5.43 2.18 2.87
N LEU A 19 4.74 2.75 3.86
CA LEU A 19 3.28 2.90 3.84
C LEU A 19 2.81 3.89 2.77
N ILE A 20 3.57 4.97 2.54
CA ILE A 20 3.30 5.93 1.47
C ILE A 20 3.48 5.26 0.10
N SER A 21 4.53 4.47 -0.09
CA SER A 21 4.75 3.72 -1.33
C SER A 21 3.64 2.70 -1.57
N VAL A 22 3.19 1.96 -0.54
CA VAL A 22 2.04 1.05 -0.66
C VAL A 22 0.77 1.81 -1.03
N LEU A 23 0.50 2.95 -0.37
CA LEU A 23 -0.66 3.79 -0.69
C LEU A 23 -0.61 4.31 -2.13
N TYR A 24 0.56 4.79 -2.57
CA TYR A 24 0.76 5.29 -3.93
C TYR A 24 0.48 4.20 -4.97
N HIS A 25 1.12 3.04 -4.86
CA HIS A 25 0.96 1.96 -5.83
C HIS A 25 -0.46 1.37 -5.82
N ALA A 26 -1.15 1.39 -4.68
CA ALA A 26 -2.53 0.96 -4.63
C ALA A 26 -3.44 1.88 -5.44
N LEU A 27 -3.31 3.19 -5.26
CA LEU A 27 -4.11 4.17 -6.02
C LEU A 27 -3.74 4.18 -7.52
N GLU A 28 -2.46 3.98 -7.84
CA GLU A 28 -1.99 3.82 -9.22
C GLU A 28 -2.58 2.54 -9.86
N GLY A 29 -2.60 1.43 -9.13
CA GLY A 29 -3.23 0.17 -9.55
C GLY A 29 -4.73 0.33 -9.79
N ALA A 30 -5.46 0.94 -8.85
CA ALA A 30 -6.90 1.19 -9.00
C ALA A 30 -7.24 2.06 -10.22
N SER A 31 -6.43 3.08 -10.51
CA SER A 31 -6.58 3.91 -11.72
C SER A 31 -6.24 3.14 -13.00
N THR A 32 -5.26 2.23 -12.94
CA THR A 32 -4.89 1.38 -14.07
C THR A 32 -6.01 0.37 -14.39
N TYR A 33 -6.60 -0.24 -13.35
CA TYR A 33 -7.69 -1.20 -13.53
C TYR A 33 -8.98 -0.55 -14.06
N GLU A 34 -9.22 0.74 -13.78
CA GLU A 34 -10.31 1.49 -14.40
C GLU A 34 -10.22 1.52 -15.93
N ILE A 35 -8.99 1.68 -16.46
CA ILE A 35 -8.74 1.64 -17.91
C ILE A 35 -8.99 0.23 -18.45
N TYR A 36 -8.56 -0.80 -17.72
CA TYR A 36 -8.76 -2.19 -18.15
C TYR A 36 -10.23 -2.64 -18.11
N VAL A 37 -11.03 -2.10 -17.17
CA VAL A 37 -12.49 -2.27 -17.18
C VAL A 37 -13.08 -1.66 -18.45
N GLN A 38 -12.68 -0.45 -18.84
CA GLN A 38 -13.16 0.18 -20.07
C GLN A 38 -12.79 -0.63 -21.31
N ASP A 39 -11.55 -1.12 -21.41
CA ASP A 39 -11.11 -1.98 -22.52
C ASP A 39 -11.93 -3.30 -22.58
N ALA A 40 -12.26 -3.88 -21.42
CA ALA A 40 -13.07 -5.10 -21.33
C ALA A 40 -14.55 -4.85 -21.69
N GLU A 41 -15.11 -3.70 -21.28
CA GLU A 41 -16.44 -3.23 -21.69
C GLU A 41 -16.53 -3.04 -23.21
N GLU A 42 -15.52 -2.44 -23.83
CA GLU A 42 -15.45 -2.29 -25.29
C GLU A 42 -15.34 -3.64 -26.02
N ALA A 43 -14.65 -4.61 -25.42
CA ALA A 43 -14.51 -5.96 -25.95
C ALA A 43 -15.74 -6.86 -25.70
N GLY A 44 -16.63 -6.48 -24.78
CA GLY A 44 -17.76 -7.30 -24.34
C GLY A 44 -17.35 -8.55 -23.57
N ASP A 45 -16.24 -8.47 -22.81
CA ASP A 45 -15.70 -9.57 -22.01
C ASP A 45 -16.11 -9.41 -20.53
N ASP A 46 -17.29 -9.94 -20.19
CA ASP A 46 -17.88 -9.82 -18.86
C ASP A 46 -16.99 -10.44 -17.75
N GLU A 47 -16.24 -11.50 -18.05
CA GLU A 47 -15.33 -12.14 -17.07
C GLU A 47 -14.18 -11.20 -16.70
N LEU A 48 -13.61 -10.49 -17.68
CA LEU A 48 -12.56 -9.51 -17.43
C LEU A 48 -13.07 -8.25 -16.74
N ILE A 49 -14.29 -7.81 -17.06
CA ILE A 49 -14.93 -6.68 -16.36
C ILE A 49 -15.03 -6.98 -14.87
N GLU A 50 -15.61 -8.13 -14.50
CA GLU A 50 -15.76 -8.54 -13.10
C GLU A 50 -14.40 -8.69 -12.40
N PHE A 51 -13.43 -9.29 -13.08
CA PHE A 51 -12.10 -9.48 -12.53
C PHE A 51 -11.38 -8.16 -12.25
N PHE A 52 -11.38 -7.20 -13.18
CA PHE A 52 -10.71 -5.92 -12.98
C PHE A 52 -11.43 -5.02 -11.97
N GLN A 53 -12.76 -5.08 -11.91
CA GLN A 53 -13.52 -4.41 -10.85
C GLN A 53 -13.16 -4.95 -9.46
N GLN A 54 -13.05 -6.27 -9.30
CA GLN A 54 -12.60 -6.87 -8.05
C GLN A 54 -11.19 -6.40 -7.67
N LEU A 55 -10.24 -6.41 -8.61
CA LEU A 55 -8.88 -5.93 -8.34
C LEU A 55 -8.85 -4.45 -7.95
N GLN A 56 -9.69 -3.62 -8.57
CA GLN A 56 -9.83 -2.21 -8.22
C GLN A 56 -10.32 -2.04 -6.77
N ASP A 57 -11.33 -2.80 -6.36
CA ASP A 57 -11.84 -2.79 -4.98
C ASP A 57 -10.78 -3.23 -3.96
N GLU A 58 -10.00 -4.25 -4.29
CA GLU A 58 -8.89 -4.72 -3.45
C GLU A 58 -7.82 -3.63 -3.24
N GLU A 59 -7.50 -2.87 -4.29
CA GLU A 59 -6.56 -1.75 -4.19
C GLU A 59 -7.12 -0.56 -3.39
N TYR A 60 -8.41 -0.25 -3.49
CA TYR A 60 -9.03 0.74 -2.61
C TYR A 60 -8.96 0.32 -1.14
N GLN A 61 -9.24 -0.95 -0.83
CA GLN A 61 -9.11 -1.49 0.53
C GLN A 61 -7.67 -1.43 1.04
N ARG A 62 -6.70 -1.75 0.18
CA ARG A 62 -5.26 -1.63 0.49
C ARG A 62 -4.87 -0.18 0.79
N ALA A 63 -5.34 0.76 -0.02
CA ALA A 63 -5.09 2.19 0.15
C ALA A 63 -5.66 2.71 1.49
N GLU A 64 -6.91 2.37 1.82
CA GLU A 64 -7.52 2.79 3.09
C GLU A 64 -6.77 2.22 4.29
N ARG A 65 -6.39 0.93 4.26
CA ARG A 65 -5.61 0.33 5.33
C ARG A 65 -4.23 0.98 5.49
N ALA A 66 -3.57 1.36 4.39
CA ALA A 66 -2.31 2.09 4.43
C ALA A 66 -2.48 3.48 5.08
N LYS A 67 -3.55 4.21 4.72
CA LYS A 67 -3.89 5.50 5.34
C LYS A 67 -4.12 5.38 6.84
N GLU A 68 -4.89 4.39 7.29
CA GLU A 68 -5.13 4.15 8.72
C GLU A 68 -3.84 3.86 9.49
N LEU A 69 -2.96 3.04 8.93
CA LEU A 69 -1.67 2.69 9.52
C LEU A 69 -0.72 3.90 9.58
N LEU A 70 -0.74 4.74 8.55
CA LEU A 70 0.04 5.97 8.48
C LEU A 70 -0.47 7.00 9.50
N ALA A 71 -1.80 7.20 9.59
CA ALA A 71 -2.41 8.12 10.54
C ALA A 71 -2.05 7.77 12.00
N LYS A 72 -2.08 6.48 12.35
CA LYS A 72 -1.67 6.01 13.70
C LYS A 72 -0.22 6.35 14.04
N ARG A 73 0.67 6.37 13.05
CA ARG A 73 2.11 6.64 13.24
C ARG A 73 2.43 8.12 13.24
N ILE A 74 1.77 8.91 12.40
CA ILE A 74 1.91 10.37 12.42
C ILE A 74 1.34 10.96 13.72
N ALA A 75 0.24 10.39 14.24
CA ALA A 75 -0.38 10.86 15.49
C ALA A 75 0.39 10.45 16.76
N ALA A 76 1.24 9.42 16.68
CA ALA A 76 2.07 9.00 17.81
C ALA A 76 3.41 9.75 17.75
N PRO A 77 3.71 10.68 18.69
CA PRO A 77 5.04 11.26 18.75
C PRO A 77 6.05 10.15 19.02
N GLN A 78 7.06 10.03 18.16
CA GLN A 78 8.19 9.14 18.39
C GLN A 78 8.81 9.52 19.75
N PRO A 79 8.98 8.59 20.70
CA PRO A 79 9.71 8.90 21.91
C PRO A 79 11.14 9.29 21.50
N VAL A 80 11.47 10.57 21.68
CA VAL A 80 12.85 11.04 21.56
C VAL A 80 13.65 10.25 22.58
N GLY A 81 14.54 9.37 22.09
CA GLY A 81 15.34 8.49 22.93
C GLY A 81 16.10 9.28 24.00
N ARG A 82 16.12 8.73 25.23
CA ARG A 82 17.00 9.18 26.32
C ARG A 82 18.42 8.68 26.11
#